data_AF-A0A6H1MVS3-F1
#
_entry.id   AF-A0A6H1MVS3-F1
#
_cell.length_a   1.000
_cell.length_b   1.000
_cell.length_c   1.000
_cell.angle_alpha   90.00
_cell.angle_beta   90.00
_cell.angle_gamma   90.00
#
_symmetry.space_group_name_H-M   'P 1'
#
loop_
_entity.id
_entity.type
_entity.pdbx_description
1 polymer ?
#
loop_
_entity_poly.entity_id
_entity_poly.type
_entity_poly.pdbx_seq_one_letter_code
_entity_poly.pdbx_strand_id
1 'polypeptide(L)' 'MRDPQGREVTSTAQIIAAPDLDCPAESRITLPDGRTTKAISIARHTTPGLPVPACTEVSCE' A
#
# COMPACT_ATOMS: atom_id res chain seq x y z
N MET A 1 -13.18 2.44 -0.02
CA MET A 1 -12.23 3.04 -0.99
C MET A 1 -12.80 2.83 -2.38
N ARG A 2 -12.28 3.45 -3.45
CA ARG A 2 -12.75 3.18 -4.83
C ARG A 2 -11.60 2.76 -5.73
N ASP A 3 -11.85 1.78 -6.61
CA ASP A 3 -10.90 1.36 -7.65
C ASP A 3 -10.79 2.43 -8.76
N PRO A 4 -9.81 2.32 -9.69
CA PRO A 4 -9.71 3.24 -10.83
C PRO A 4 -10.92 3.23 -11.78
N GLN A 5 -11.81 2.24 -11.68
CA GLN A 5 -13.08 2.15 -12.41
C GLN A 5 -14.27 2.71 -11.61
N GLY A 6 -14.03 3.27 -10.42
CA GLY A 6 -15.01 3.91 -9.55
C GLY A 6 -15.84 2.96 -8.68
N ARG A 7 -15.56 1.65 -8.68
CA ARG A 7 -16.28 0.67 -7.85
C ARG A 7 -15.85 0.76 -6.40
N GLU A 8 -16.80 0.54 -5.50
CA GLU A 8 -16.48 0.48 -4.07
C GLU A 8 -15.69 -0.79 -3.76
N VAL A 9 -14.57 -0.60 -3.05
CA VAL A 9 -13.68 -1.66 -2.60
C VAL A 9 -13.39 -1.49 -1.11
N THR A 10 -13.41 -2.61 -0.39
CA THR A 10 -13.13 -2.68 1.05
C THR A 10 -11.66 -3.06 1.23
N SER A 11 -10.89 -2.23 1.93
CA SER A 11 -9.55 -2.61 2.30
C SER A 11 -9.59 -3.59 3.47
N THR A 12 -8.90 -4.72 3.34
CA THR A 12 -8.88 -5.80 4.32
C THR A 12 -7.57 -5.85 5.10
N ALA A 13 -6.52 -5.19 4.59
CA ALA A 13 -5.20 -5.15 5.22
C ALA A 13 -4.41 -3.88 4.85
N GLN A 14 -3.48 -3.52 5.73
CA GLN A 14 -2.49 -2.47 5.50
C GLN A 14 -1.08 -3.02 5.67
N ILE A 15 -0.18 -2.65 4.76
CA ILE A 15 1.24 -3.03 4.78
C ILE A 15 2.06 -1.75 4.91
N ILE A 16 2.90 -1.69 5.94
CA ILE A 16 3.86 -0.60 6.14
C ILE A 16 5.23 -1.08 5.68
N ALA A 17 5.81 -0.36 4.72
CA ALA A 17 7.06 -0.72 4.07
C ALA A 17 8.05 0.45 4.04
N ALA A 18 9.26 0.15 3.61
CA ALA A 18 10.30 1.14 3.38
C ALA A 18 9.81 2.20 2.36
N PRO A 19 10.25 3.47 2.50
CA PRO A 19 9.77 4.59 1.70
C PRO A 19 10.11 4.48 0.21
N ASP A 20 11.08 3.63 -0.15
CA ASP A 20 11.55 3.34 -1.50
C ASP A 20 10.84 2.13 -2.13
N LEU A 21 9.82 1.55 -1.48
CA LEU A 21 9.02 0.48 -2.05
C LEU A 21 8.38 0.93 -3.38
N ASP A 22 8.69 0.21 -4.45
CA ASP A 22 7.98 0.29 -5.72
C ASP A 22 6.82 -0.70 -5.76
N CYS A 23 5.62 -0.20 -5.51
CA CYS A 23 4.39 -0.96 -5.53
C CYS A 23 3.30 -0.08 -6.14
N PRO A 24 3.10 -0.07 -7.47
CA PRO A 24 1.99 0.65 -8.08
C PRO A 24 0.65 0.04 -7.68
N ALA A 25 -0.44 0.80 -7.86
CA ALA A 25 -1.78 0.26 -7.68
C ALA A 25 -1.96 -0.97 -8.58
N GLU A 26 -2.76 -1.92 -8.10
CA GLU A 26 -3.00 -3.22 -8.73
C GLU A 26 -1.84 -4.21 -8.72
N SER A 27 -0.72 -3.87 -8.07
CA SER A 27 0.36 -4.83 -7.82
C SER A 27 -0.14 -6.04 -7.06
N ARG A 28 0.29 -7.23 -7.49
CA ARG A 28 0.10 -8.47 -6.74
C ARG A 28 1.12 -8.54 -5.61
N ILE A 29 0.63 -8.79 -4.40
CA ILE A 29 1.45 -8.90 -3.20
C ILE A 29 1.36 -10.35 -2.71
N THR A 30 2.51 -10.95 -2.41
CA THR A 30 2.58 -12.27 -1.76
C THR A 30 2.98 -12.08 -0.31
N LEU A 31 2.15 -12.58 0.60
CA LEU A 31 2.37 -12.50 2.04
C LEU A 31 3.31 -13.64 2.49
N PRO A 32 3.96 -13.51 3.67
CA PRO A 32 4.88 -14.53 4.17
C PRO A 32 4.27 -15.92 4.36
N ASP A 33 2.95 -16.00 4.53
CA ASP A 33 2.18 -17.26 4.62
C ASP A 33 1.85 -17.87 3.25
N GLY A 34 2.32 -17.27 2.16
CA GLY A 34 2.08 -17.70 0.79
C GLY A 34 0.74 -17.23 0.20
N ARG A 35 -0.14 -16.59 0.98
CA ARG A 35 -1.37 -15.99 0.44
C ARG A 35 -1.04 -14.78 -0.42
N THR A 36 -1.98 -14.41 -1.29
CA THR A 36 -1.84 -13.23 -2.13
C THR A 36 -2.96 -12.24 -1.95
N THR A 37 -2.63 -10.96 -2.06
CA THR A 37 -3.55 -9.82 -2.02
C THR A 37 -3.15 -8.82 -3.11
N LYS A 38 -3.98 -7.79 -3.34
CA LYS A 38 -3.76 -6.79 -4.38
C LYS A 38 -3.66 -5.39 -3.75
N ALA A 39 -2.69 -4.60 -4.19
CA ALA A 39 -2.59 -3.20 -3.81
C ALA A 39 -3.76 -2.40 -4.41
N ILE A 40 -4.49 -1.66 -3.58
CA ILE A 40 -5.55 -0.75 -4.03
C ILE A 40 -5.03 0.67 -4.08
N SER A 41 -4.33 1.11 -3.02
CA SER A 41 -3.79 2.47 -2.93
C SER A 41 -2.47 2.49 -2.16
N ILE A 42 -1.66 3.50 -2.47
CA ILE A 42 -0.31 3.69 -1.94
C ILE A 42 -0.18 5.12 -1.43
N ALA A 43 0.15 5.27 -0.15
CA ALA A 43 0.44 6.54 0.48
C ALA A 43 1.93 6.61 0.84
N ARG A 44 2.62 7.65 0.37
CA ARG A 44 4.02 7.92 0.71
C ARG A 44 4.07 8.93 1.84
N HIS A 45 4.51 8.46 3.01
CA HIS A 45 4.71 9.30 4.17
C HIS A 45 6.15 9.78 4.18
N THR A 46 6.38 10.91 3.51
CA THR A 46 7.66 11.61 3.52
C THR A 46 7.46 12.93 4.26
N THR A 47 8.26 13.19 5.29
CA THR A 47 8.28 14.48 5.97
C THR A 47 9.70 15.05 5.90
N PRO A 48 10.03 15.80 4.83
CA PRO A 48 11.35 16.39 4.67
C PRO A 48 11.68 17.31 5.85
N GLY A 49 12.86 17.13 6.45
CA GLY A 49 13.37 18.01 7.51
C GLY A 49 12.97 17.66 8.94
N LEU A 50 12.15 16.61 9.16
CA LEU A 50 11.91 16.05 10.49
C LEU A 50 12.60 14.68 10.63
N PRO A 51 13.16 14.33 11.80
CA PRO A 51 13.78 13.03 12.05
C PRO A 51 12.74 11.95 12.30
N VAL A 52 11.61 11.99 11.59
CA VAL A 52 10.56 10.98 11.69
C VAL A 52 10.83 9.88 10.66
N PRO A 53 10.59 8.60 11.01
CA PRO A 53 10.72 7.51 10.05
C PRO A 53 9.77 7.72 8.86
N ALA A 54 10.34 7.81 7.67
CA ALA A 54 9.57 7.81 6.43
C ALA A 54 9.09 6.38 6.12
N CYS A 55 7.90 6.24 5.54
CA CYS A 55 7.38 4.94 5.14
C CYS A 55 6.45 5.03 3.93
N THR A 56 6.21 3.88 3.33
CA THR A 56 5.15 3.68 2.33
C THR A 56 4.07 2.81 2.95
N GLU A 57 2.83 3.27 2.88
CA GLU A 57 1.65 2.52 3.32
C GLU A 57 0.90 2.01 2.09
N VAL A 58 0.66 0.71 2.04
CA VAL A 58 -0.08 0.04 0.98
C VAL A 58 -1.37 -0.52 1.56
N SER A 59 -2.50 -0.04 1.08
CA SER A 59 -3.81 -0.60 1.41
C SER A 59 -4.17 -1.69 0.42
N CYS A 60 -4.63 -2.83 0.93
CA CYS A 60 -4.86 -4.04 0.14
C CYS A 60 -6.32 -4.51 0.26
N GLU A 61 -6.79 -5.26 -0.74
CA GLU A 61 -8.05 -6.02 -0.73
C GLU A 61 -7.83 -7.54 -0.74
#